data_AF-A0A8T5KR35-F1
#
_entry.id   AF-A0A8T5KR35-F1
#
_cell.length_a   1.000
_cell.length_b   1.000
_cell.length_c   1.000
_cell.angle_alpha   90.00
_cell.angle_beta   90.00
_cell.angle_gamma   90.00
#
_symmetry.space_group_name_H-M   'P 1'
#
loop_
_entity.id
_entity.type
_entity.pdbx_description
1 polymer ?
#
loop_
_entity_poly.entity_id
_entity_poly.type
_entity_poly.pdbx_seq_one_letter_code
_entity_poly.pdbx_strand_id
1 'polypeptide(L)'
;MAVFELVPDLAVLSNLASSGGVEYWIGQGINIILSTIVGGIVLLIVLAIFSKNYGGDVQAGRVFFIVLIINIITFFGVFGILLSVLAVIPFAGLIAPIIIWIVALTLGFPDMHFIHHVIIAIIFVILTVTIVPFLVGMIPIGI
;
A
#
# COMPACT_ATOMS: atom_id res chain seq x y z
N MET A 1 -18.79 28.11 15.16
CA MET A 1 -17.71 28.07 14.14
C MET A 1 -16.57 27.32 14.79
N ALA A 2 -16.51 25.99 14.60
CA ALA A 2 -15.46 25.18 15.20
C ALA A 2 -14.20 25.35 14.34
N VAL A 3 -13.13 25.86 14.96
CA VAL A 3 -11.81 25.92 14.35
C VAL A 3 -11.38 24.46 14.14
N PHE A 4 -11.32 24.05 12.88
CA PHE A 4 -10.80 22.77 12.44
C PHE A 4 -9.28 22.81 12.59
N GLU A 5 -8.77 22.44 13.76
CA GLU A 5 -7.32 22.30 13.98
C GLU A 5 -6.83 21.04 13.26
N LEU A 6 -6.38 21.24 12.02
CA LEU A 6 -5.57 20.30 11.22
C LEU A 6 -4.15 20.19 11.77
N VAL A 7 -3.97 20.05 13.08
CA VAL A 7 -2.66 19.70 13.63
C VAL A 7 -2.67 18.19 13.79
N PRO A 8 -2.07 17.41 12.85
CA PRO A 8 -1.75 16.03 13.15
C PRO A 8 -0.85 16.07 14.38
N ASP A 9 -1.37 15.57 15.50
CA ASP A 9 -0.73 15.65 16.80
C ASP A 9 0.65 15.00 16.68
N LEU A 10 1.70 15.83 16.61
CA LEU A 10 3.09 15.41 16.47
C LEU A 10 3.47 14.48 17.63
N ALA A 11 2.74 14.56 18.75
CA ALA A 11 2.85 13.64 19.86
C ALA A 11 2.43 12.21 19.50
N VAL A 12 1.46 11.98 18.62
CA VAL A 12 1.06 10.63 18.16
C VAL A 12 2.19 9.99 17.35
N LEU A 13 2.82 10.75 16.46
CA LEU A 13 4.00 10.32 15.70
C LEU A 13 5.19 10.02 16.61
N SER A 14 5.47 10.93 17.56
CA SER A 14 6.53 10.76 18.55
C SER A 14 6.28 9.52 19.41
N ASN A 15 5.05 9.31 19.89
CA ASN A 15 4.67 8.18 20.72
C ASN A 15 4.78 6.86 19.96
N LEU A 16 4.35 6.80 18.69
CA LEU A 16 4.54 5.63 17.82
C LEU A 16 6.03 5.33 17.65
N ALA A 17 6.84 6.32 17.31
CA ALA A 17 8.29 6.19 17.15
C ALA A 17 9.00 5.71 18.43
N SER A 18 8.59 6.22 19.60
CA SER A 18 9.19 5.89 20.90
C SER A 18 8.65 4.62 21.55
N SER A 19 7.49 4.13 21.13
CA SER A 19 6.83 2.94 21.71
C SER A 19 7.36 1.61 21.15
N GLY A 20 7.95 1.63 19.95
CA GLY A 20 8.53 0.46 19.31
C GLY A 20 10.02 0.30 19.67
N GLY A 21 10.39 -0.84 20.25
CA GLY A 21 11.80 -1.22 20.41
C GLY A 21 12.49 -1.43 19.05
N VAL A 22 13.83 -1.48 19.05
CA VAL A 22 14.64 -1.68 17.83
C VAL A 22 14.20 -2.94 17.05
N GLU A 23 13.86 -4.01 17.76
CA GLU A 23 13.37 -5.27 17.18
C GLU A 23 12.06 -5.09 16.39
N TYR A 24 11.14 -4.25 16.87
CA TYR A 24 9.89 -3.95 16.18
C TYR A 24 10.15 -3.28 14.83
N TRP A 25 11.02 -2.28 14.79
CA TRP A 25 11.35 -1.55 13.56
C TRP A 25 12.10 -2.40 12.55
N ILE A 26 13.00 -3.27 13.02
CA ILE A 26 13.66 -4.27 12.17
C ILE A 26 12.61 -5.23 11.59
N GLY A 27 11.67 -5.71 12.40
CA GLY A 27 10.57 -6.57 11.94
C GLY A 27 9.69 -5.89 10.89
N GLN A 28 9.33 -4.61 11.08
CA GLN A 28 8.60 -3.83 10.07
C GLN A 28 9.39 -3.68 8.78
N GLY A 29 10.70 -3.42 8.86
CA GLY A 29 11.58 -3.35 7.70
C GLY A 29 11.60 -4.65 6.89
N ILE A 30 11.76 -5.79 7.57
CA ILE A 30 11.74 -7.12 6.93
C ILE A 30 10.37 -7.38 6.27
N ASN A 31 9.27 -7.10 6.98
CA ASN A 31 7.92 -7.27 6.44
C ASN A 31 7.66 -6.40 5.21
N ILE A 32 8.16 -5.16 5.19
CA ILE A 32 8.06 -4.29 4.02
C ILE A 32 8.82 -4.88 2.84
N ILE A 33 10.04 -5.37 3.03
CA ILE A 33 10.82 -5.99 1.94
C ILE A 33 10.11 -7.23 1.41
N LEU A 34 9.71 -8.15 2.28
CA LEU A 34 9.03 -9.39 1.89
C LEU A 34 7.69 -9.12 1.20
N SER A 35 6.85 -8.24 1.79
CA SER A 35 5.59 -7.82 1.20
C SER A 35 5.79 -7.13 -0.15
N THR A 36 6.87 -6.36 -0.31
CA THR A 36 7.18 -5.69 -1.58
C THR A 36 7.60 -6.70 -2.64
N ILE A 37 8.39 -7.71 -2.28
CA ILE A 37 8.78 -8.78 -3.21
C ILE A 37 7.55 -9.58 -3.63
N VAL A 38 6.78 -10.08 -2.67
CA VAL A 38 5.59 -10.90 -2.93
C VAL A 38 4.53 -10.09 -3.69
N GLY A 39 4.17 -8.91 -3.18
CA GLY A 39 3.21 -8.02 -3.83
C GLY A 39 3.68 -7.56 -5.21
N GLY A 40 4.96 -7.24 -5.38
CA GLY A 40 5.53 -6.87 -6.67
C GLY A 40 5.40 -7.98 -7.72
N ILE A 41 5.68 -9.23 -7.34
CA ILE A 41 5.49 -10.39 -8.23
C ILE A 41 4.01 -10.57 -8.59
N VAL A 42 3.11 -10.52 -7.60
CA VAL A 42 1.67 -10.68 -7.85
C VAL A 42 1.16 -9.56 -8.77
N LEU A 43 1.58 -8.30 -8.53
CA LEU A 43 1.16 -7.16 -9.35
C LEU A 43 1.70 -7.26 -10.76
N LEU A 44 2.94 -7.71 -10.92
CA LEU A 44 3.53 -7.94 -12.22
C LEU A 44 2.77 -9.00 -13.02
N ILE A 45 2.35 -10.10 -12.37
CA ILE A 45 1.51 -11.14 -13.00
C ILE A 45 0.16 -10.56 -13.42
N VAL A 46 -0.51 -9.82 -12.53
CA VAL A 46 -1.79 -9.16 -12.84
C VAL A 46 -1.61 -8.20 -14.02
N LEU A 47 -0.62 -7.32 -13.97
CA LEU A 47 -0.34 -6.37 -15.05
C LEU A 47 0.01 -7.09 -16.35
N ALA A 48 0.75 -8.20 -16.33
CA ALA A 48 1.07 -8.96 -17.53
C ALA A 48 -0.16 -9.63 -18.17
N ILE A 49 -1.13 -10.06 -17.36
CA ILE A 49 -2.40 -10.61 -17.86
C ILE A 49 -3.25 -9.51 -18.50
N PHE A 50 -3.31 -8.33 -17.89
CA PHE A 50 -4.15 -7.23 -18.36
C PHE A 50 -3.48 -6.37 -19.45
N SER A 51 -2.15 -6.23 -19.47
CA SER A 51 -1.41 -5.39 -20.43
C SER A 51 -1.37 -5.99 -21.83
N LYS A 52 -1.41 -7.34 -21.96
CA LYS A 52 -1.51 -8.03 -23.25
C LYS A 52 -2.69 -7.54 -24.10
N ASN A 53 -3.74 -7.03 -23.47
CA ASN A 53 -4.94 -6.56 -24.15
C ASN A 53 -4.94 -5.03 -24.41
N TYR A 54 -4.06 -4.24 -23.76
CA TYR A 54 -4.21 -2.78 -23.70
C TYR A 54 -2.91 -1.95 -23.76
N GLY A 55 -1.77 -2.54 -24.14
CA GLY A 55 -0.67 -1.80 -24.80
C GLY A 55 0.23 -0.90 -23.94
N GLY A 56 0.14 -0.92 -22.61
CA GLY A 56 1.05 -0.17 -21.73
C GLY A 56 2.41 -0.86 -21.53
N ASP A 57 3.50 -0.08 -21.51
CA ASP A 57 4.83 -0.58 -21.13
C ASP A 57 4.88 -0.88 -19.64
N VAL A 58 4.90 -2.17 -19.29
CA VAL A 58 4.97 -2.64 -17.90
C VAL A 58 6.42 -2.94 -17.55
N GLN A 59 7.09 -1.94 -16.97
CA GLN A 59 8.45 -2.11 -16.46
C GLN A 59 8.43 -2.69 -15.03
N ALA A 60 9.10 -3.83 -14.83
CA ALA A 60 9.17 -4.50 -13.53
C ALA A 60 9.65 -3.55 -12.42
N GLY A 61 10.67 -2.72 -12.67
CA GLY A 61 11.17 -1.76 -11.70
C GLY A 61 10.10 -0.80 -11.17
N ARG A 62 9.19 -0.32 -12.03
CA ARG A 62 8.09 0.56 -11.62
C ARG A 62 7.06 -0.19 -10.78
N VAL A 63 6.77 -1.44 -11.14
CA VAL A 63 5.86 -2.31 -10.37
C VAL A 63 6.35 -2.43 -8.93
N PHE A 64 7.59 -2.87 -8.72
CA PHE A 64 8.15 -3.02 -7.38
C PHE A 64 8.23 -1.71 -6.62
N PHE A 65 8.56 -0.61 -7.29
CA PHE A 65 8.58 0.71 -6.66
C PHE A 65 7.19 1.15 -6.16
N ILE A 66 6.13 0.96 -6.95
CA ILE A 66 4.76 1.26 -6.55
C ILE A 66 4.36 0.45 -5.32
N VAL A 67 4.63 -0.86 -5.32
CA VAL A 67 4.31 -1.72 -4.18
C VAL A 67 5.09 -1.29 -2.94
N LEU A 68 6.37 -0.91 -3.08
CA LEU A 68 7.19 -0.41 -1.98
C LEU A 68 6.59 0.85 -1.35
N ILE A 69 6.22 1.84 -2.17
CA ILE A 69 5.63 3.09 -1.68
C ILE A 69 4.34 2.82 -0.93
N ILE A 70 3.47 1.95 -1.46
CA ILE A 70 2.21 1.60 -0.80
C ILE A 70 2.46 0.85 0.51
N ASN A 71 3.43 -0.07 0.54
CA ASN A 71 3.82 -0.75 1.77
C ASN A 71 4.36 0.23 2.80
N ILE A 72 5.19 1.21 2.42
CA ILE A 72 5.67 2.25 3.33
C ILE A 72 4.47 3.04 3.90
N ILE A 73 3.54 3.46 3.04
CA ILE A 73 2.32 4.17 3.49
C ILE A 73 1.53 3.30 4.48
N THR A 74 1.42 2.00 4.21
CA THR A 74 0.61 1.06 5.00
C THR A 74 1.26 0.70 6.35
N PHE A 75 2.57 0.42 6.38
CA PHE A 75 3.26 -0.12 7.55
C PHE A 75 3.88 0.94 8.48
N PHE A 76 4.34 2.09 7.97
CA PHE A 76 4.99 3.13 8.80
C PHE A 76 4.01 4.05 9.56
N GLY A 77 2.78 3.61 9.78
CA GLY A 77 1.76 4.41 10.48
C GLY A 77 1.25 5.62 9.70
N VAL A 78 1.78 5.90 8.50
CA VAL A 78 1.30 6.96 7.59
C VAL A 78 -0.17 6.75 7.26
N PHE A 79 -0.59 5.50 7.05
CA PHE A 79 -2.00 5.16 6.86
C PHE A 79 -2.85 5.43 8.11
N GLY A 80 -2.32 5.23 9.32
CA GLY A 80 -3.02 5.56 10.57
C GLY A 80 -3.29 7.06 10.71
N ILE A 81 -2.34 7.90 10.29
CA ILE A 81 -2.50 9.37 10.24
C ILE A 81 -3.49 9.75 9.15
N LEU A 82 -3.42 9.12 7.98
CA LEU A 82 -4.37 9.35 6.90
C LEU A 82 -5.80 9.02 7.37
N LEU A 83 -5.98 7.91 8.09
CA LEU A 83 -7.28 7.53 8.64
C LEU A 83 -7.77 8.46 9.75
N SER A 84 -6.89 9.00 10.59
CA SER A 84 -7.31 9.94 11.64
C SER A 84 -7.84 11.25 11.04
N VAL A 85 -7.25 11.73 9.96
CA VAL A 85 -7.75 12.88 9.20
C VAL A 85 -9.07 12.56 8.49
N LEU A 86 -9.23 11.33 8.00
CA LEU A 86 -10.43 10.88 7.29
C LEU A 86 -11.52 10.30 8.20
N ALA A 87 -11.37 10.36 9.53
CA ALA A 87 -12.26 9.70 10.50
C ALA A 87 -13.72 10.18 10.42
N VAL A 88 -13.96 11.36 9.86
CA VAL A 88 -15.30 11.96 9.67
C VAL A 88 -16.06 11.33 8.49
N ILE A 89 -15.36 10.67 7.57
CA ILE A 89 -15.95 10.08 6.37
C ILE A 89 -16.32 8.61 6.66
N PRO A 90 -17.61 8.22 6.57
CA PRO A 90 -18.01 6.83 6.76
C PRO A 90 -17.31 5.94 5.72
N PHE A 91 -16.84 4.77 6.15
CA PHE A 91 -16.10 3.81 5.31
C PHE A 91 -14.74 4.29 4.78
N ALA A 92 -14.16 5.37 5.31
CA ALA A 92 -12.82 5.83 4.91
C ALA A 92 -11.74 4.72 4.98
N GLY A 93 -11.81 3.85 5.99
CA GLY A 93 -10.90 2.71 6.13
C GLY A 93 -10.96 1.69 4.99
N LEU A 94 -12.10 1.59 4.29
CA LEU A 94 -12.28 0.71 3.14
C LEU A 94 -11.92 1.40 1.82
N ILE A 95 -12.26 2.69 1.71
CA ILE A 95 -12.10 3.45 0.46
C ILE A 95 -10.65 3.93 0.29
N ALA A 96 -9.99 4.36 1.37
CA ALA A 96 -8.65 4.91 1.30
C ALA A 96 -7.61 3.97 0.67
N PRO A 97 -7.55 2.65 1.00
CA PRO A 97 -6.65 1.72 0.33
C PRO A 97 -6.86 1.67 -1.18
N ILE A 98 -8.12 1.66 -1.62
CA ILE A 98 -8.48 1.63 -3.05
C ILE A 98 -8.00 2.90 -3.74
N ILE A 99 -8.25 4.07 -3.15
CA ILE A 99 -7.80 5.35 -3.71
C ILE A 99 -6.27 5.41 -3.79
N ILE A 100 -5.56 4.97 -2.76
CA ILE A 100 -4.08 4.93 -2.76
C ILE A 100 -3.58 4.08 -3.92
N TRP A 101 -4.15 2.90 -4.13
CA TRP A 101 -3.79 2.02 -5.24
C TRP A 101 -4.09 2.66 -6.60
N ILE A 102 -5.26 3.27 -6.78
CA ILE A 102 -5.61 3.96 -8.03
C ILE A 102 -4.58 5.06 -8.32
N VAL A 103 -4.32 5.94 -7.36
CA VAL A 103 -3.37 7.05 -7.53
C VAL A 103 -1.98 6.52 -7.86
N ALA A 104 -1.50 5.51 -7.14
CA ALA A 104 -0.17 4.94 -7.37
C ALA A 104 -0.04 4.30 -8.77
N LEU A 105 -1.07 3.59 -9.23
CA LEU A 105 -1.09 3.00 -10.58
C LEU A 105 -1.18 4.07 -11.67
N THR A 106 -1.98 5.12 -11.46
CA THR A 106 -2.09 6.24 -12.41
C THR A 106 -0.78 7.00 -12.54
N LEU A 107 -0.05 7.20 -11.44
CA LEU A 107 1.26 7.85 -11.45
C LEU A 107 2.36 6.94 -12.03
N GLY A 108 2.30 5.64 -11.76
CA GLY A 108 3.32 4.68 -12.19
C GLY A 108 3.19 4.21 -13.65
N PHE A 109 1.96 4.15 -14.15
CA PHE A 109 1.61 3.69 -15.50
C PHE A 109 0.68 4.69 -16.20
N PRO A 110 1.16 5.90 -16.51
CA PRO A 110 0.33 6.96 -17.10
C PRO A 110 -0.21 6.59 -18.49
N ASP A 111 0.48 5.71 -19.22
CA ASP A 111 0.09 5.29 -20.57
C ASP A 111 -1.09 4.31 -20.58
N MET A 112 -1.48 3.79 -19.41
CA MET A 112 -2.61 2.88 -19.26
C MET A 112 -3.92 3.66 -19.05
N HIS A 113 -5.01 3.22 -19.67
CA HIS A 113 -6.33 3.85 -19.48
C HIS A 113 -6.78 3.80 -18.02
N PHE A 114 -7.37 4.90 -17.54
CA PHE A 114 -7.82 5.05 -16.15
C PHE A 114 -8.72 3.92 -15.63
N ILE A 115 -9.62 3.40 -16.48
CA ILE A 115 -10.50 2.27 -16.13
C ILE A 115 -9.68 1.04 -15.70
N HIS A 116 -8.52 0.80 -16.32
CA HIS A 116 -7.65 -0.31 -15.94
C HIS A 116 -6.96 -0.06 -14.62
N HIS A 117 -6.53 1.17 -14.32
CA HIS A 117 -6.02 1.51 -12.98
C HIS A 117 -7.05 1.17 -11.91
N VAL A 118 -8.33 1.49 -12.15
CA VAL A 118 -9.42 1.18 -11.23
C VAL A 118 -9.61 -0.34 -11.06
N ILE A 119 -9.71 -1.08 -12.17
CA ILE A 119 -9.91 -2.54 -12.13
C ILE A 119 -8.74 -3.23 -11.42
N ILE A 120 -7.51 -2.89 -11.79
CA ILE A 120 -6.30 -3.47 -11.22
C ILE A 120 -6.21 -3.10 -9.74
N ALA A 121 -6.49 -1.85 -9.34
CA ALA A 121 -6.50 -1.44 -7.95
C ALA A 121 -7.46 -2.27 -7.10
N ILE A 122 -8.70 -2.47 -7.58
CA ILE A 122 -9.70 -3.26 -6.84
C ILE A 122 -9.25 -4.70 -6.68
N ILE A 123 -8.81 -5.34 -7.77
CA ILE A 123 -8.26 -6.70 -7.74
C ILE A 123 -7.12 -6.77 -6.74
N PHE A 124 -6.19 -5.83 -6.85
CA PHE A 124 -4.97 -5.87 -6.07
C PHE A 124 -5.21 -5.61 -4.59
N VAL A 125 -6.14 -4.74 -4.22
CA VAL A 125 -6.57 -4.59 -2.82
C VAL A 125 -7.10 -5.92 -2.26
N ILE A 126 -7.96 -6.62 -3.01
CA ILE A 126 -8.48 -7.93 -2.59
C ILE A 126 -7.35 -8.94 -2.43
N LEU A 127 -6.42 -9.02 -3.40
CA LEU A 127 -5.26 -9.93 -3.33
C LEU A 127 -4.31 -9.56 -2.18
N THR A 128 -4.14 -8.27 -1.87
CA THR A 128 -3.28 -7.80 -0.77
C THR A 128 -3.88 -8.14 0.59
N VAL A 129 -5.20 -8.18 0.72
CA VAL A 129 -5.88 -8.59 1.96
C VAL A 129 -5.91 -10.12 2.11
N THR A 130 -5.96 -10.87 1.01
CA THR A 130 -6.18 -12.33 1.06
C THR A 130 -4.90 -13.14 0.80
N ILE A 131 -4.20 -12.88 -0.30
CA ILE A 131 -3.08 -13.67 -0.78
C ILE A 131 -1.77 -13.25 -0.11
N VAL A 132 -1.51 -11.95 0.06
CA VAL A 132 -0.23 -11.50 0.63
C VAL A 132 0.00 -12.01 2.06
N PRO A 133 -0.96 -11.93 3.01
CA PRO A 133 -0.78 -12.47 4.35
C PRO A 133 -0.61 -13.99 4.35
N PHE A 134 -1.33 -14.69 3.47
CA PHE A 134 -1.20 -16.13 3.29
C PHE A 134 0.21 -16.51 2.81
N LEU A 135 0.73 -15.85 1.77
CA LEU A 135 2.06 -16.12 1.22
C LEU A 135 3.18 -15.73 2.20
N VAL A 136 3.04 -14.61 2.90
CA VAL A 136 4.01 -14.20 3.94
C VAL A 136 4.02 -15.19 5.10
N GLY A 137 2.84 -15.66 5.55
CA GLY A 137 2.71 -16.65 6.63
C GLY A 137 3.27 -18.04 6.28
N MET A 138 3.44 -18.35 4.99
CA MET A 138 4.09 -19.60 4.54
C MET A 138 5.62 -19.53 4.56
N ILE A 139 6.21 -18.33 4.67
CA ILE A 139 7.66 -18.18 4.81
C ILE A 139 7.97 -18.40 6.29
N PRO A 140 8.63 -19.50 6.68
CA PRO A 140 9.06 -19.67 8.06
C PRO A 140 10.08 -18.58 8.37
N ILE A 141 9.63 -17.56 9.09
CA ILE A 141 10.52 -16.55 9.62
C ILE A 141 11.17 -17.21 10.84
N GLY A 142 12.33 -17.81 10.63
CA GLY A 142 13.16 -18.36 11.70
C GLY A 142 13.71 -17.21 12.54
N ILE A 143 12.91 -16.78 13.52
CA ILE A 143 13.34 -15.93 14.64
C ILE A 143 13.16 -16.77 15.90
#